data_AF-A0A917PPD6-F1
#
_entry.id   AF-A0A917PPD6-F1
#
_cell.length_a   1.000
_cell.length_b   1.000
_cell.length_c   1.000
_cell.angle_alpha   90.00
_cell.angle_beta   90.00
_cell.angle_gamma   90.00
#
_symmetry.space_group_name_H-M   'P 1'
#
loop_
_entity.id
_entity.type
_entity.pdbx_description
1 polymer ?
#
loop_
_entity_poly.entity_id
_entity_poly.type
_entity_poly.pdbx_seq_one_letter_code
_entity_poly.pdbx_strand_id
1 'polypeptide(L)'
;MRSLSALLLLALSPAALAINLNAPLNPDPVRTPGDVLTSDPRVVCVSGYTKTVRNVPQALKEQVYRSYGITSRESGEYEIDHLISLELGGSNSVRNLWPESYKTNPLNAHVKDTLENKLHALACSGKITLQQAQQAIASNWQAAYVQYVGPLPGGVTPPPAPKPGQTSGAATVPVLPTSTPPSPPVAATTPVPAPTAASVAPSGGACPASAPIKGNIGSNGKIYHLPQGDPNYRRTHAEACFTTPAAAQSAGFRAAR
;
A
#
# COMPACT_ATOMS: atom_id res chain seq x y z
N MET A 1 -31.52 58.67 30.66
CA MET A 1 -31.27 58.69 29.20
C MET A 1 -30.37 57.51 28.84
N ARG A 2 -30.93 56.58 28.04
CA ARG A 2 -30.27 55.59 27.15
C ARG A 2 -29.38 54.50 27.77
N SER A 3 -29.99 53.34 28.03
CA SER A 3 -29.29 52.04 28.10
C SER A 3 -28.58 51.74 26.77
N LEU A 4 -27.28 51.47 26.83
CA LEU A 4 -26.50 50.97 25.70
C LEU A 4 -26.56 49.44 25.71
N SER A 5 -27.45 48.86 24.89
CA SER A 5 -27.42 47.43 24.57
C SER A 5 -26.23 47.15 23.65
N ALA A 6 -25.21 46.46 24.18
CA ALA A 6 -24.12 45.93 23.38
C ALA A 6 -24.64 44.76 22.53
N LEU A 7 -24.84 45.01 21.23
CA LEU A 7 -25.17 43.98 20.26
C LEU A 7 -23.89 43.19 19.93
N LEU A 8 -23.69 42.06 20.62
CA LEU A 8 -22.60 41.13 20.33
C LEU A 8 -22.92 40.39 19.01
N LEU A 9 -22.41 40.90 17.90
CA LEU A 9 -22.44 40.22 16.61
C LEU A 9 -21.52 38.99 16.68
N LEU A 10 -22.10 37.82 16.95
CA LEU A 10 -21.42 36.54 16.69
C LEU A 10 -21.22 36.42 15.18
N ALA A 11 -20.02 36.75 14.70
CA ALA A 11 -19.62 36.41 13.34
C ALA A 11 -19.55 34.88 13.24
N LEU A 12 -20.58 34.25 12.68
CA LEU A 12 -20.48 32.90 12.15
C LEU A 12 -19.46 32.97 11.01
N SER A 13 -18.20 32.68 11.33
CA SER A 13 -17.20 32.39 10.31
C SER A 13 -17.69 31.17 9.56
N PRO A 14 -17.93 31.24 8.24
CA PRO A 14 -18.13 30.02 7.48
C PRO A 14 -16.85 29.21 7.65
N ALA A 15 -16.96 28.03 8.25
CA ALA A 15 -15.90 27.03 8.16
C ALA A 15 -15.74 26.76 6.67
N ALA A 16 -14.79 27.44 6.03
CA ALA A 16 -14.41 27.13 4.68
C ALA A 16 -14.01 25.66 4.71
N LEU A 17 -14.74 24.83 3.95
CA LEU A 17 -14.31 23.46 3.67
C LEU A 17 -12.88 23.57 3.17
N ALA A 18 -11.93 23.13 4.00
CA ALA A 18 -10.55 23.06 3.58
C ALA A 18 -10.45 21.83 2.67
N ILE A 19 -10.89 22.00 1.42
CA ILE A 19 -10.55 21.07 0.36
C ILE A 19 -9.03 21.07 0.32
N ASN A 20 -8.43 19.94 0.68
CA ASN A 20 -6.99 19.80 0.62
C ASN A 20 -6.62 19.69 -0.87
N LEU A 21 -6.38 20.85 -1.50
CA LEU A 21 -6.01 20.97 -2.92
C LEU A 21 -4.70 20.23 -3.25
N ASN A 22 -4.01 19.69 -2.23
CA ASN A 22 -2.79 18.93 -2.32
C ASN A 22 -2.99 17.39 -2.20
N ALA A 23 -4.23 16.90 -2.26
CA ALA A 23 -4.50 15.46 -2.28
C ALA A 23 -3.72 14.79 -3.44
N PRO A 24 -2.92 13.74 -3.17
CA PRO A 24 -2.15 13.09 -4.22
C PRO A 24 -3.10 12.41 -5.21
N LEU A 25 -2.93 12.69 -6.51
CA LEU A 25 -3.63 11.97 -7.58
C LEU A 25 -2.94 10.63 -7.93
N ASN A 26 -1.67 10.47 -7.53
CA ASN A 26 -0.90 9.26 -7.68
C ASN A 26 -0.15 8.97 -6.38
N PRO A 27 0.03 7.70 -5.99
CA PRO A 27 0.91 7.36 -4.90
C PRO A 27 2.35 7.81 -5.17
N ASP A 28 3.08 8.13 -4.11
CA ASP A 28 4.52 8.35 -4.19
C ASP A 28 5.21 7.00 -4.45
N PRO A 29 5.92 6.82 -5.60
CA PRO A 29 6.48 5.52 -5.97
C PRO A 29 7.60 5.04 -5.04
N VAL A 30 8.20 5.92 -4.26
CA VAL A 30 9.19 5.55 -3.23
C VAL A 30 8.49 4.98 -2.00
N ARG A 31 7.33 5.55 -1.63
CA ARG A 31 6.56 5.14 -0.45
C ARG A 31 5.69 3.94 -0.72
N THR A 32 5.04 3.93 -1.88
CA THR A 32 4.04 2.96 -2.30
C THR A 32 4.41 2.39 -3.68
N PRO A 33 5.47 1.56 -3.79
CA PRO A 33 5.88 0.94 -5.05
C PRO A 33 4.94 -0.16 -5.58
N GLY A 34 4.00 -0.65 -4.77
CA GLY A 34 3.05 -1.70 -5.17
C GLY A 34 3.47 -3.11 -4.76
N ASP A 35 3.62 -3.37 -3.46
CA ASP A 35 3.90 -4.73 -2.97
C ASP A 35 2.70 -5.68 -3.17
N VAL A 36 2.94 -6.85 -3.76
CA VAL A 36 1.95 -7.93 -3.94
C VAL A 36 2.02 -8.97 -2.81
N LEU A 37 0.87 -9.58 -2.48
CA LEU A 37 0.79 -10.77 -1.62
C LEU A 37 0.93 -12.05 -2.44
N THR A 38 0.36 -12.09 -3.64
CA THR A 38 0.46 -13.23 -4.55
C THR A 38 0.22 -12.78 -5.99
N SER A 39 0.81 -13.51 -6.93
CA SER A 39 0.54 -13.37 -8.37
C SER A 39 -0.01 -14.67 -8.97
N ASP A 40 -0.52 -15.57 -8.13
CA ASP A 40 -1.15 -16.81 -8.58
C ASP A 40 -2.65 -16.57 -8.88
N PRO A 41 -3.09 -16.61 -10.16
CA PRO A 41 -4.49 -16.42 -10.51
C PRO A 41 -5.40 -17.50 -9.90
N ARG A 42 -4.88 -18.69 -9.56
CA ARG A 42 -5.66 -19.75 -8.88
C ARG A 42 -6.04 -19.36 -7.44
N VAL A 43 -5.34 -18.40 -6.84
CA VAL A 43 -5.61 -17.86 -5.51
C VAL A 43 -6.44 -16.59 -5.59
N VAL A 44 -6.18 -15.73 -6.58
CA VAL A 44 -6.83 -14.40 -6.67
C VAL A 44 -8.21 -14.48 -7.32
N CYS A 45 -8.38 -15.33 -8.33
CA CYS A 45 -9.60 -15.42 -9.14
C CYS A 45 -10.65 -16.37 -8.55
N VAL A 46 -10.67 -16.54 -7.23
CA VAL A 46 -11.67 -17.33 -6.51
C VAL A 46 -12.58 -16.41 -5.71
N SER A 47 -13.88 -16.74 -5.72
CA SER A 47 -14.88 -15.95 -5.01
C SER A 47 -14.54 -15.82 -3.53
N GLY A 48 -14.53 -14.58 -3.04
CA GLY A 48 -14.30 -14.27 -1.63
C GLY A 48 -12.83 -14.15 -1.22
N TYR A 49 -11.85 -14.29 -2.12
CA TYR A 49 -10.42 -14.11 -1.80
C TYR A 49 -10.14 -12.83 -1.01
N THR A 50 -10.60 -11.66 -1.49
CA THR A 50 -10.36 -10.37 -0.83
C THR A 50 -10.89 -10.32 0.60
N LYS A 51 -11.99 -11.02 0.91
CA LYS A 51 -12.54 -11.10 2.29
C LYS A 51 -11.55 -11.72 3.27
N THR A 52 -10.68 -12.60 2.80
CA THR A 52 -9.66 -13.28 3.62
C THR A 52 -8.45 -12.39 3.91
N VAL A 53 -8.19 -11.38 3.08
CA VAL A 53 -6.98 -10.56 3.13
C VAL A 53 -7.24 -9.06 3.37
N ARG A 54 -8.49 -8.59 3.41
CA ARG A 54 -8.85 -7.15 3.48
C ARG A 54 -8.52 -6.38 4.78
N ASN A 55 -7.96 -7.02 5.80
CA ASN A 55 -7.77 -6.37 7.09
C ASN A 55 -6.55 -5.43 7.11
N VAL A 56 -6.80 -4.12 7.13
CA VAL A 56 -5.80 -3.06 7.34
C VAL A 56 -6.08 -2.40 8.70
N PRO A 57 -5.26 -2.65 9.74
CA PRO A 57 -5.48 -2.08 11.08
C PRO A 57 -5.47 -0.55 11.08
N GLN A 58 -6.26 0.06 11.95
CA GLN A 58 -6.36 1.53 12.05
C GLN A 58 -5.00 2.20 12.30
N ALA A 59 -4.15 1.61 13.15
CA ALA A 59 -2.80 2.11 13.41
C ALA A 59 -1.92 2.15 12.14
N LEU A 60 -2.11 1.17 11.24
CA LEU A 60 -1.43 1.12 9.94
C LEU A 60 -1.95 2.21 9.01
N LYS A 61 -3.27 2.43 8.99
CA LYS A 61 -3.88 3.54 8.22
C LYS A 61 -3.30 4.89 8.66
N GLU A 62 -3.20 5.12 9.97
CA GLU A 62 -2.62 6.33 10.55
C GLU A 62 -1.12 6.49 10.26
N GLN A 63 -0.37 5.38 10.18
CA GLN A 63 1.01 5.40 9.73
C GLN A 63 1.12 5.86 8.27
N VAL A 64 0.25 5.36 7.38
CA VAL A 64 0.23 5.75 5.97
C VAL A 64 -0.09 7.25 5.85
N TYR A 65 -1.16 7.74 6.50
CA TYR A 65 -1.48 9.18 6.49
C TYR A 65 -0.30 10.05 6.92
N ARG A 66 0.36 9.71 8.04
CA ARG A 66 1.54 10.44 8.53
C ARG A 66 2.70 10.40 7.53
N SER A 67 2.92 9.26 6.86
CA SER A 67 3.98 9.13 5.85
C SER A 67 3.75 10.01 4.62
N TYR A 68 2.50 10.36 4.34
CA TYR A 68 2.08 11.28 3.27
C TYR A 68 1.89 12.73 3.76
N GLY A 69 2.24 13.03 5.02
CA GLY A 69 2.11 14.38 5.59
C GLY A 69 0.67 14.81 5.88
N ILE A 70 -0.30 13.88 5.86
CA ILE A 70 -1.71 14.17 6.12
C ILE A 70 -1.95 14.14 7.64
N THR A 71 -1.92 15.32 8.26
CA THR A 71 -2.09 15.52 9.70
C THR A 71 -3.52 15.89 10.10
N SER A 72 -4.33 16.36 9.16
CA SER A 72 -5.77 16.64 9.29
C SER A 72 -6.50 16.22 8.03
N ARG A 73 -7.74 15.74 8.18
CA ARG A 73 -8.62 15.29 7.08
C ARG A 73 -10.06 15.28 7.54
N GLU A 74 -10.98 15.54 6.64
CA GLU A 74 -12.41 15.39 6.90
C GLU A 74 -12.83 13.91 6.83
N SER A 75 -13.93 13.57 7.49
CA SER A 75 -14.52 12.24 7.36
C SER A 75 -14.91 11.99 5.90
N GLY A 76 -14.47 10.85 5.35
CA GLY A 76 -14.73 10.49 3.96
C GLY A 76 -13.90 11.25 2.92
N GLU A 77 -12.89 12.03 3.32
CA GLU A 77 -12.00 12.69 2.36
C GLU A 77 -11.06 11.72 1.66
N TYR A 78 -10.51 10.76 2.42
CA TYR A 78 -9.59 9.75 1.92
C TYR A 78 -9.97 8.35 2.39
N GLU A 79 -9.65 7.35 1.58
CA GLU A 79 -9.43 5.98 2.01
C GLU A 79 -7.94 5.66 2.05
N ILE A 80 -7.51 4.80 2.98
CA ILE A 80 -6.21 4.15 2.85
C ILE A 80 -6.43 2.94 1.97
N ASP A 81 -5.99 3.06 0.73
CA ASP A 81 -6.28 2.10 -0.32
C ASP A 81 -5.01 1.51 -0.92
N HIS A 82 -5.19 0.41 -1.65
CA HIS A 82 -4.12 -0.35 -2.26
C HIS A 82 -3.75 0.21 -3.64
N LEU A 83 -2.47 0.41 -3.94
CA LEU A 83 -2.01 0.75 -5.30
C LEU A 83 -2.28 -0.42 -6.26
N ILE A 84 -1.85 -1.61 -5.88
CA ILE A 84 -2.30 -2.86 -6.49
C ILE A 84 -3.45 -3.38 -5.66
N SER A 85 -4.66 -3.36 -6.21
CA SER A 85 -5.88 -3.88 -5.56
C SER A 85 -5.67 -5.27 -4.96
N LEU A 86 -6.38 -5.57 -3.87
CA LEU A 86 -6.46 -6.94 -3.36
C LEU A 86 -7.08 -7.88 -4.40
N GLU A 87 -7.95 -7.41 -5.28
CA GLU A 87 -8.48 -8.19 -6.41
C GLU A 87 -7.42 -8.52 -7.47
N LEU A 88 -6.26 -7.87 -7.40
CA LEU A 88 -5.10 -8.18 -8.23
C LEU A 88 -3.99 -8.87 -7.42
N GLY A 89 -4.29 -9.37 -6.22
CA GLY A 89 -3.30 -10.02 -5.36
C GLY A 89 -2.38 -9.05 -4.62
N GLY A 90 -2.75 -7.77 -4.51
CA GLY A 90 -2.04 -6.78 -3.69
C GLY A 90 -1.87 -7.19 -2.23
N SER A 91 -0.90 -6.56 -1.55
CA SER A 91 -0.64 -6.80 -0.12
C SER A 91 -1.15 -5.65 0.76
N ASN A 92 -1.35 -5.91 2.06
CA ASN A 92 -1.59 -4.85 3.07
C ASN A 92 -0.30 -4.17 3.54
N SER A 93 0.80 -4.27 2.80
CA SER A 93 2.07 -3.61 3.14
C SER A 93 1.90 -2.10 3.07
N VAL A 94 2.59 -1.33 3.93
CA VAL A 94 2.68 0.14 3.77
C VAL A 94 3.20 0.54 2.39
N ARG A 95 3.97 -0.34 1.74
CA ARG A 95 4.50 -0.16 0.38
C ARG A 95 3.48 -0.43 -0.73
N ASN A 96 2.26 -0.83 -0.38
CA ASN A 96 1.14 -0.93 -1.30
C ASN A 96 -0.05 -0.07 -0.85
N LEU A 97 0.04 0.64 0.28
CA LEU A 97 -1.02 1.48 0.80
C LEU A 97 -0.73 2.96 0.58
N TRP A 98 -1.75 3.74 0.24
CA TRP A 98 -1.65 5.19 0.07
C TRP A 98 -2.99 5.88 0.38
N PRO A 99 -2.99 7.20 0.71
CA PRO A 99 -4.21 7.96 0.88
C PRO A 99 -4.83 8.30 -0.48
N GLU A 100 -5.90 7.61 -0.83
CA GLU A 100 -6.65 7.86 -2.05
C GLU A 100 -7.85 8.75 -1.76
N SER A 101 -8.00 9.84 -2.51
CA SER A 101 -9.04 10.84 -2.27
C SER A 101 -10.36 10.46 -2.93
N TYR A 102 -11.47 10.68 -2.22
CA TYR A 102 -12.82 10.67 -2.78
C TYR A 102 -13.24 12.03 -3.35
N LYS A 103 -12.53 13.11 -2.99
CA LYS A 103 -12.95 14.49 -3.28
C LYS A 103 -12.21 15.12 -4.47
N THR A 104 -11.11 14.54 -4.92
CA THR A 104 -10.43 15.01 -6.12
C THR A 104 -11.33 14.80 -7.35
N ASN A 105 -11.30 15.76 -8.27
CA ASN A 105 -12.11 15.74 -9.48
C ASN A 105 -11.23 16.21 -10.66
N PRO A 106 -11.26 15.55 -11.83
CA PRO A 106 -12.15 14.45 -12.20
C PRO A 106 -11.67 13.06 -11.78
N LEU A 107 -10.47 12.95 -11.20
CA LEU A 107 -9.88 11.67 -10.79
C LEU A 107 -10.04 11.47 -9.28
N ASN A 108 -10.57 10.33 -8.85
CA ASN A 108 -10.76 9.94 -7.45
C ASN A 108 -10.81 8.41 -7.33
N ALA A 109 -10.99 7.92 -6.09
CA ALA A 109 -11.15 6.50 -5.76
C ALA A 109 -12.05 5.73 -6.72
N HIS A 110 -13.23 6.25 -7.05
CA HIS A 110 -14.17 5.56 -7.95
C HIS A 110 -13.66 5.39 -9.38
N VAL A 111 -12.84 6.34 -9.86
CA VAL A 111 -12.19 6.22 -11.16
C VAL A 111 -11.14 5.10 -11.13
N LYS A 112 -10.35 5.02 -10.06
CA LYS A 112 -9.40 3.91 -9.90
C LYS A 112 -10.11 2.57 -9.72
N ASP A 113 -11.18 2.49 -8.93
CA ASP A 113 -12.02 1.28 -8.79
C ASP A 113 -12.45 0.72 -10.15
N THR A 114 -12.81 1.60 -11.09
CA THR A 114 -13.20 1.19 -12.45
C THR A 114 -12.06 0.47 -13.18
N LEU A 115 -10.83 0.97 -13.04
CA LEU A 115 -9.65 0.31 -13.58
C LEU A 115 -9.37 -1.02 -12.85
N GLU A 116 -9.43 -1.05 -11.53
CA GLU A 116 -9.16 -2.25 -10.74
C GLU A 116 -10.09 -3.41 -11.14
N ASN A 117 -11.40 -3.14 -11.19
CA ASN A 117 -12.41 -4.08 -11.65
C ASN A 117 -12.13 -4.56 -13.09
N LYS A 118 -11.74 -3.64 -13.99
CA LYS A 118 -11.41 -3.98 -15.37
C LYS A 118 -10.19 -4.89 -15.46
N LEU A 119 -9.12 -4.57 -14.72
CA LEU A 119 -7.91 -5.38 -14.68
C LEU A 119 -8.17 -6.76 -14.06
N HIS A 120 -8.97 -6.83 -12.99
CA HIS A 120 -9.36 -8.10 -12.38
C HIS A 120 -10.11 -8.98 -13.38
N ALA A 121 -11.11 -8.43 -14.07
CA ALA A 121 -11.88 -9.17 -15.08
C ALA A 121 -10.99 -9.67 -16.25
N LEU A 122 -10.04 -8.85 -16.71
CA LEU A 122 -9.11 -9.24 -17.77
C LEU A 122 -8.12 -10.32 -17.29
N ALA A 123 -7.58 -10.18 -16.08
CA ALA A 123 -6.65 -11.15 -15.51
C ALA A 123 -7.32 -12.50 -15.24
N CYS A 124 -8.50 -12.49 -14.62
CA CYS A 124 -9.23 -13.70 -14.26
C CYS A 124 -9.93 -14.40 -15.45
N SER A 125 -10.11 -13.70 -16.57
CA SER A 125 -10.50 -14.33 -17.85
C SER A 125 -9.30 -14.80 -18.69
N GLY A 126 -8.06 -14.58 -18.23
CA GLY A 126 -6.84 -14.97 -18.93
C GLY A 126 -6.49 -14.11 -20.14
N LYS A 127 -7.15 -12.97 -20.34
CA LYS A 127 -6.85 -12.03 -21.45
C LYS A 127 -5.54 -11.28 -21.24
N ILE A 128 -5.16 -11.10 -19.98
CA ILE A 128 -3.83 -10.67 -19.55
C ILE A 128 -3.40 -11.56 -18.38
N THR A 129 -2.11 -11.63 -18.11
CA THR A 129 -1.60 -12.27 -16.89
C THR A 129 -1.87 -11.36 -15.68
N LEU A 130 -1.99 -11.97 -14.50
CA LEU A 130 -2.11 -11.22 -13.24
C LEU A 130 -0.89 -10.30 -13.01
N GLN A 131 0.30 -10.75 -13.39
CA GLN A 131 1.53 -9.94 -13.31
C GLN A 131 1.51 -8.72 -14.26
N GLN A 132 0.95 -8.85 -15.46
CA GLN A 132 0.75 -7.71 -16.35
C GLN A 132 -0.20 -6.67 -15.74
N ALA A 133 -1.31 -7.11 -15.13
CA ALA A 133 -2.24 -6.23 -14.45
C ALA A 133 -1.56 -5.49 -13.27
N GLN A 134 -0.83 -6.22 -12.44
CA GLN A 134 -0.06 -5.70 -11.31
C GLN A 134 0.97 -4.65 -11.77
N GLN A 135 1.76 -4.96 -12.81
CA GLN A 135 2.76 -4.04 -13.34
C GLN A 135 2.12 -2.76 -13.90
N ALA A 136 1.02 -2.90 -14.65
CA ALA A 136 0.35 -1.76 -15.28
C ALA A 136 -0.14 -0.75 -14.24
N ILE A 137 -0.89 -1.21 -13.24
CA ILE A 137 -1.46 -0.32 -12.21
C ILE A 137 -0.38 0.26 -11.30
N ALA A 138 0.63 -0.51 -10.91
CA ALA A 138 1.72 -0.05 -10.04
C ALA A 138 2.63 0.98 -10.72
N SER A 139 2.84 0.86 -12.04
CA SER A 139 3.71 1.78 -12.77
C SER A 139 3.06 3.16 -12.95
N ASN A 140 1.80 3.17 -13.37
CA ASN A 140 1.02 4.38 -13.61
C ASN A 140 -0.46 4.00 -13.81
N TRP A 141 -1.26 4.09 -12.75
CA TRP A 141 -2.67 3.71 -12.81
C TRP A 141 -3.46 4.57 -13.82
N GLN A 142 -3.12 5.84 -14.01
CA GLN A 142 -3.78 6.71 -14.99
C GLN A 142 -3.51 6.26 -16.43
N ALA A 143 -2.28 5.88 -16.75
CA ALA A 143 -1.93 5.31 -18.06
C ALA A 143 -2.58 3.94 -18.27
N ALA A 144 -2.62 3.11 -17.23
CA ALA A 144 -3.34 1.83 -17.26
C ALA A 144 -4.85 2.02 -17.49
N TYR A 145 -5.46 3.04 -16.89
CA TYR A 145 -6.86 3.42 -17.17
C TYR A 145 -7.05 3.70 -18.66
N VAL A 146 -6.20 4.54 -19.25
CA VAL A 146 -6.26 4.83 -20.70
C VAL A 146 -6.13 3.58 -21.55
N GLN A 147 -5.21 2.69 -21.18
CA GLN A 147 -4.95 1.47 -21.93
C GLN A 147 -6.08 0.44 -21.85
N TYR A 148 -6.65 0.23 -20.66
CA TYR A 148 -7.56 -0.90 -20.41
C TYR A 148 -9.03 -0.51 -20.31
N VAL A 149 -9.34 0.73 -19.95
CA VAL A 149 -10.72 1.25 -19.81
C VAL A 149 -11.07 2.18 -20.97
N GLY A 150 -10.23 3.19 -21.24
CA GLY A 150 -10.47 4.22 -22.24
C GLY A 150 -10.06 5.62 -21.74
N PRO A 151 -10.44 6.70 -22.43
CA PRO A 151 -10.05 8.07 -22.04
C PRO A 151 -10.39 8.39 -20.58
N LEU A 152 -9.49 9.09 -19.88
CA LEU A 152 -9.74 9.52 -18.50
C LEU A 152 -10.89 10.53 -18.43
N PRO A 153 -11.68 10.52 -17.34
CA PRO A 153 -12.69 11.54 -17.08
C PRO A 153 -12.12 12.97 -17.16
N GLY A 154 -12.92 13.90 -17.69
CA GLY A 154 -12.53 15.30 -17.84
C GLY A 154 -11.43 15.58 -18.87
N GLY A 155 -11.05 14.59 -19.70
CA GLY A 155 -10.03 14.78 -20.74
C GLY A 155 -8.61 14.91 -20.19
N VAL A 156 -8.38 14.47 -18.95
CA VAL A 156 -7.06 14.48 -18.32
C VAL A 156 -6.10 13.59 -19.10
N THR A 157 -4.90 14.08 -19.36
CA THR A 157 -3.83 13.25 -19.91
C THR A 157 -3.03 12.62 -18.77
N PRO A 158 -2.75 11.31 -18.81
CA PRO A 158 -1.90 10.69 -17.81
C PRO A 158 -0.53 11.37 -17.79
N PRO A 159 0.03 11.65 -16.60
CA PRO A 159 1.41 12.09 -16.54
C PRO A 159 2.31 11.00 -17.13
N PRO A 160 3.45 11.36 -17.73
CA PRO A 160 4.46 10.38 -18.13
C PRO A 160 4.80 9.49 -16.94
N ALA A 161 4.93 8.18 -17.16
CA ALA A 161 5.40 7.29 -16.11
C ALA A 161 6.75 7.81 -15.57
N PRO A 162 6.99 7.76 -14.24
CA PRO A 162 8.29 8.14 -13.69
C PRO A 162 9.37 7.34 -14.41
N LYS A 163 10.35 8.03 -15.01
CA LYS A 163 11.49 7.34 -15.61
C LYS A 163 12.20 6.56 -14.49
N PRO A 164 12.58 5.28 -14.72
CA PRO A 164 13.42 4.56 -13.78
C PRO A 164 14.65 5.41 -13.44
N GLY A 165 14.77 5.84 -12.18
CA GLY A 165 15.91 6.65 -11.71
C GLY A 165 15.70 8.16 -11.57
N GLN A 166 14.50 8.72 -11.76
CA GLN A 166 14.23 10.12 -11.42
C GLN A 166 13.64 10.27 -10.00
N THR A 167 14.53 10.39 -9.02
CA THR A 167 14.19 10.88 -7.68
C THR A 167 13.90 12.39 -7.74
N SER A 168 12.64 12.79 -7.59
CA SER A 168 12.31 14.20 -7.35
C SER A 168 12.53 14.51 -5.86
N GLY A 169 13.62 15.22 -5.57
CA GLY A 169 13.82 16.08 -4.40
C GLY A 169 13.39 15.54 -3.03
N ALA A 170 14.09 14.53 -2.51
CA ALA A 170 14.13 14.29 -1.07
C ALA A 170 15.16 15.24 -0.44
N ALA A 171 14.73 16.00 0.57
CA ALA A 171 15.61 16.74 1.46
C ALA A 171 16.76 15.83 1.92
N THR A 172 17.99 16.28 1.69
CA THR A 172 19.24 15.61 2.04
C THR A 172 19.27 15.26 3.52
N VAL A 173 19.13 13.97 3.83
CA VAL A 173 19.68 13.37 5.06
C VAL A 173 21.00 12.74 4.65
N PRO A 174 22.14 13.02 5.32
CA PRO A 174 23.43 12.48 4.91
C PRO A 174 23.44 10.97 5.17
N VAL A 175 23.54 10.18 4.10
CA VAL A 175 23.80 8.73 4.18
C VAL A 175 25.32 8.54 4.24
N LEU A 176 25.80 7.90 5.31
CA LEU A 176 27.19 7.47 5.46
C LEU A 176 27.56 6.44 4.37
N PRO A 177 28.78 6.46 3.81
CA PRO A 177 29.15 5.56 2.74
C PRO A 177 29.51 4.16 3.28
N THR A 178 28.79 3.13 2.82
CA THR A 178 29.30 1.76 2.83
C THR A 178 29.60 1.35 1.40
N SER A 179 30.89 1.20 1.12
CA SER A 179 31.48 0.68 -0.09
C SER A 179 31.23 -0.82 -0.22
N THR A 180 30.62 -1.25 -1.32
CA THR A 180 30.68 -2.64 -1.80
C THR A 180 31.07 -2.62 -3.29
N PRO A 181 32.03 -3.43 -3.76
CA PRO A 181 32.46 -3.45 -5.16
C PRO A 181 31.47 -4.22 -6.06
N PRO A 182 31.51 -4.01 -7.39
CA PRO A 182 30.58 -4.64 -8.33
C PRO A 182 30.96 -6.10 -8.61
N SER A 183 29.98 -7.01 -8.52
CA SER A 183 30.09 -8.37 -9.08
C SER A 183 29.74 -8.37 -10.58
N PRO A 184 30.40 -9.22 -11.40
CA PRO A 184 30.23 -9.29 -12.86
C PRO A 184 28.94 -10.00 -13.30
N PRO A 185 28.54 -9.92 -14.59
CA PRO A 185 27.25 -10.41 -15.06
C PRO A 185 27.31 -11.93 -15.24
N VAL A 186 26.38 -12.66 -14.61
CA VAL A 186 26.23 -14.10 -14.84
C VAL A 186 25.05 -14.34 -15.78
N ALA A 187 25.37 -15.07 -16.85
CA ALA A 187 24.49 -15.52 -17.90
C ALA A 187 23.38 -16.46 -17.42
N ALA A 188 22.36 -16.60 -18.27
CA ALA A 188 21.17 -17.42 -18.10
C ALA A 188 21.45 -18.85 -17.63
N THR A 189 20.69 -19.30 -16.63
CA THR A 189 20.51 -20.73 -16.34
C THR A 189 19.06 -20.98 -15.87
N THR A 190 18.58 -22.16 -16.24
CA THR A 190 17.24 -22.80 -16.15
C THR A 190 16.46 -22.64 -14.83
N PRO A 191 15.13 -22.87 -14.84
CA PRO A 191 14.25 -22.54 -13.71
C PRO A 191 14.41 -23.50 -12.54
N VAL A 192 14.77 -22.93 -11.39
CA VAL A 192 14.77 -23.56 -10.05
C VAL A 192 13.33 -23.59 -9.51
N PRO A 193 12.89 -24.64 -8.77
CA PRO A 193 11.50 -24.73 -8.29
C PRO A 193 11.19 -23.66 -7.23
N ALA A 194 9.91 -23.27 -7.16
CA ALA A 194 9.35 -22.22 -6.32
C ALA A 194 9.84 -22.24 -4.85
N PRO A 195 10.12 -21.08 -4.23
CA PRO A 195 10.58 -21.04 -2.85
C PRO A 195 9.40 -21.37 -1.94
N THR A 196 9.54 -22.44 -1.15
CA THR A 196 8.84 -22.56 0.13
C THR A 196 9.21 -21.31 0.93
N ALA A 197 8.24 -20.47 1.29
CA ALA A 197 8.47 -19.18 1.95
C ALA A 197 9.38 -19.36 3.18
N ALA A 198 10.66 -19.03 3.03
CA ALA A 198 11.69 -19.33 4.02
C ALA A 198 11.58 -18.35 5.18
N SER A 199 10.87 -18.76 6.23
CA SER A 199 10.98 -18.14 7.54
C SER A 199 12.41 -18.32 8.06
N VAL A 200 12.99 -17.26 8.62
CA VAL A 200 14.26 -17.32 9.35
C VAL A 200 13.99 -17.87 10.75
N ALA A 201 14.87 -18.72 11.26
CA ALA A 201 14.75 -19.26 12.61
C ALA A 201 15.01 -18.16 13.66
N PRO A 202 14.12 -17.98 14.65
CA PRO A 202 14.37 -17.07 15.77
C PRO A 202 15.44 -17.60 16.72
N SER A 203 16.18 -16.69 17.34
CA SER A 203 17.14 -16.99 18.40
C SER A 203 16.58 -16.55 19.75
N GLY A 204 16.31 -17.49 20.65
CA GLY A 204 15.73 -17.20 21.97
C GLY A 204 14.35 -16.51 21.90
N GLY A 205 13.57 -16.78 20.85
CA GLY A 205 12.28 -16.12 20.59
C GLY A 205 12.39 -14.69 20.03
N ALA A 206 13.60 -14.21 19.74
CA ALA A 206 13.85 -12.95 19.06
C ALA A 206 14.17 -13.17 17.58
N CYS A 207 13.75 -12.23 16.75
CA CYS A 207 14.09 -12.23 15.33
C CYS A 207 15.33 -11.40 15.05
N PRO A 208 16.18 -11.81 14.10
CA PRO A 208 17.33 -11.02 13.68
C PRO A 208 16.87 -9.74 12.98
N ALA A 209 17.74 -8.72 12.96
CA ALA A 209 17.46 -7.45 12.30
C ALA A 209 17.16 -7.61 10.79
N SER A 210 17.67 -8.67 10.17
CA SER A 210 17.40 -9.00 8.76
C SER A 210 15.98 -9.53 8.51
N ALA A 211 15.27 -10.02 9.53
CA ALA A 211 13.92 -10.57 9.40
C ALA A 211 13.06 -10.21 10.62
N PRO A 212 12.74 -8.91 10.83
CA PRO A 212 12.24 -8.43 12.12
C PRO A 212 10.78 -8.77 12.41
N ILE A 213 10.03 -9.40 11.50
CA ILE A 213 8.61 -9.69 11.73
C ILE A 213 8.48 -11.00 12.50
N LYS A 214 7.87 -10.95 13.69
CA LYS A 214 7.72 -12.12 14.57
C LYS A 214 6.44 -12.88 14.24
N GLY A 215 6.57 -14.08 13.69
CA GLY A 215 5.49 -15.07 13.62
C GLY A 215 5.44 -15.93 14.88
N ASN A 216 4.25 -16.09 15.46
CA ASN A 216 3.96 -16.97 16.59
C ASN A 216 2.87 -17.98 16.18
N ILE A 217 3.02 -19.23 16.63
CA ILE A 217 2.16 -20.36 16.29
C ILE A 217 1.50 -20.85 17.59
N GLY A 218 0.32 -20.31 17.88
CA GLY A 218 -0.45 -20.68 19.06
C GLY A 218 -1.69 -21.53 18.75
N SER A 219 -2.42 -21.90 19.80
CA SER A 219 -3.75 -22.51 19.70
C SER A 219 -4.76 -21.66 18.92
N ASN A 220 -4.55 -20.34 18.86
CA ASN A 220 -5.36 -19.38 18.11
C ASN A 220 -4.90 -19.19 16.65
N GLY A 221 -4.03 -20.07 16.17
CA GLY A 221 -3.47 -20.07 14.82
C GLY A 221 -2.14 -19.32 14.70
N LYS A 222 -1.73 -19.14 13.44
CA LYS A 222 -0.47 -18.48 13.06
C LYS A 222 -0.68 -16.96 12.99
N ILE A 223 0.00 -16.20 13.85
CA ILE A 223 -0.11 -14.74 13.93
C ILE A 223 1.26 -14.10 13.74
N TYR A 224 1.39 -13.09 12.88
CA TYR A 224 2.59 -12.28 12.81
C TYR A 224 2.40 -10.90 13.44
N HIS A 225 3.48 -10.40 14.04
CA HIS A 225 3.58 -9.13 14.74
C HIS A 225 4.64 -8.24 14.09
N LEU A 226 4.32 -6.97 13.92
CA LEU A 226 5.19 -5.99 13.26
C LEU A 226 6.07 -5.25 14.28
N PRO A 227 7.36 -4.99 13.98
CA PRO A 227 8.26 -4.28 14.90
C PRO A 227 7.83 -2.86 15.27
N GLN A 228 6.96 -2.26 14.46
CA GLN A 228 6.40 -0.93 14.67
C GLN A 228 4.88 -1.01 14.63
N GLY A 229 4.22 -0.29 15.53
CA GLY A 229 2.75 -0.15 15.54
C GLY A 229 1.98 -1.30 16.21
N ASP A 230 2.63 -2.43 16.49
CA ASP A 230 2.01 -3.53 17.23
C ASP A 230 2.44 -3.50 18.72
N PRO A 231 1.50 -3.26 19.66
CA PRO A 231 1.82 -3.17 21.08
C PRO A 231 2.31 -4.51 21.67
N ASN A 232 1.99 -5.63 21.03
CA ASN A 232 2.35 -6.96 21.49
C ASN A 232 3.70 -7.42 20.92
N TYR A 233 4.28 -6.72 19.94
CA TYR A 233 5.52 -7.14 19.29
C TYR A 233 6.70 -7.41 20.22
N ARG A 234 6.83 -6.62 21.30
CA ARG A 234 7.90 -6.81 22.31
C ARG A 234 7.63 -7.99 23.25
N ARG A 235 6.37 -8.43 23.35
CA ARG A 235 5.91 -9.52 24.23
C ARG A 235 5.81 -10.86 23.48
N THR A 236 5.67 -10.82 22.16
CA THR A 236 5.59 -12.02 21.34
C THR A 236 6.92 -12.75 21.29
N HIS A 237 6.92 -14.03 21.66
CA HIS A 237 8.00 -14.96 21.34
C HIS A 237 7.83 -15.45 19.90
N ALA A 238 8.84 -15.18 19.06
CA ALA A 238 8.84 -15.63 17.68
C ALA A 238 9.13 -17.13 17.60
N GLU A 239 8.38 -17.81 16.74
CA GLU A 239 8.59 -19.18 16.27
C GLU A 239 8.96 -19.20 14.78
N ALA A 240 8.71 -18.11 14.07
CA ALA A 240 9.15 -17.85 12.71
C ALA A 240 9.49 -16.37 12.54
N CYS A 241 10.52 -16.04 11.76
CA CYS A 241 10.90 -14.67 11.47
C CYS A 241 10.77 -14.37 9.98
N PHE A 242 10.18 -13.23 9.65
CA PHE A 242 9.93 -12.84 8.26
C PHE A 242 10.58 -11.49 7.94
N THR A 243 11.05 -11.38 6.71
CA THR A 243 11.60 -10.14 6.16
C THR A 243 10.48 -9.16 5.79
N THR A 244 9.31 -9.67 5.38
CA THR A 244 8.15 -8.87 4.99
C THR A 244 6.84 -9.44 5.53
N PRO A 245 5.79 -8.61 5.71
CA PRO A 245 4.47 -9.09 6.12
C PRO A 245 3.88 -10.05 5.09
N ALA A 246 4.15 -9.80 3.80
CA ALA A 246 3.75 -10.68 2.71
C ALA A 246 4.35 -12.08 2.88
N ALA A 247 5.64 -12.21 3.22
CA ALA A 247 6.26 -13.51 3.47
C ALA A 247 5.60 -14.25 4.65
N ALA A 248 5.22 -13.53 5.71
CA ALA A 248 4.48 -14.12 6.83
C ALA A 248 3.08 -14.60 6.37
N GLN A 249 2.38 -13.79 5.58
CA GLN A 249 1.05 -14.12 5.04
C GLN A 249 1.10 -15.32 4.09
N SER A 250 2.08 -15.37 3.19
CA SER A 250 2.31 -16.53 2.31
C SER A 250 2.66 -17.80 3.10
N ALA A 251 3.28 -17.68 4.28
CA ALA A 251 3.51 -18.79 5.22
C ALA A 251 2.26 -19.15 6.07
N GLY A 252 1.12 -18.51 5.80
CA GLY A 252 -0.16 -18.76 6.44
C GLY A 252 -0.36 -18.01 7.77
N PHE A 253 0.49 -17.02 8.08
CA PHE A 253 0.31 -16.18 9.26
C PHE A 253 -0.63 -15.02 8.94
N ARG A 254 -1.65 -14.81 9.77
CA ARG A 254 -2.45 -13.57 9.72
C ARG A 254 -1.82 -12.48 10.57
N ALA A 255 -2.13 -11.22 10.28
CA ALA A 255 -1.71 -10.12 11.14
C ALA A 255 -2.34 -10.26 12.54
N ALA A 256 -1.62 -9.79 13.56
CA ALA A 256 -2.19 -9.53 14.87
C ALA A 256 -3.36 -8.52 14.74
N ARG A 257 -4.42 -8.74 15.52
CA ARG A 257 -5.59 -7.86 15.57
C ARG A 257 -5.39 -6.80 16.63
#